data_AF-A0A0M3D476-F1
#
_entry.id   AF-A0A0M3D476-F1
#
_cell.length_a   1.000
_cell.length_b   1.000
_cell.length_c   1.000
_cell.angle_alpha   90.00
_cell.angle_beta   90.00
_cell.angle_gamma   90.00
#
_symmetry.space_group_name_H-M   'P 1'
#
loop_
_entity.id
_entity.type
_entity.pdbx_description
1 polymer ?
#
loop_
_entity_poly.entity_id
_entity_poly.type
_entity_poly.pdbx_seq_one_letter_code
_entity_poly.pdbx_strand_id
1 'polypeptide(L)'
;MDRLLVLTAQVAIPHGHRIDVTEQVDPLTDEPVVLAIVDLDTGIRYRREEDPSGDFSRWIGRVLRCTVTIGGAGAHTTLLVDPLGPGYTGAKVALHEADAAADAAKAEADRWGGADRPPAEEPERFW
;
A
#
# COMPACT_ATOMS: atom_id res chain seq x y z
N MET A 1 -4.43 7.26 -9.70
CA MET A 1 -3.79 6.79 -10.95
C MET A 1 -4.23 5.36 -11.12
N ASP A 2 -4.83 5.02 -12.25
CA ASP A 2 -5.49 3.72 -12.43
C ASP A 2 -4.45 2.60 -12.59
N ARG A 3 -4.78 1.40 -12.12
CA ARG A 3 -3.94 0.20 -12.23
C ARG A 3 -4.59 -0.81 -13.15
N LEU A 4 -3.78 -1.42 -14.02
CA LEU A 4 -4.20 -2.53 -14.88
C LEU A 4 -3.77 -3.85 -14.22
N LEU A 5 -4.73 -4.72 -13.93
CA LEU A 5 -4.50 -6.05 -13.38
C LEU A 5 -4.78 -7.10 -14.44
N VAL A 6 -3.92 -8.10 -14.55
CA VAL A 6 -4.10 -9.23 -15.46
C VAL A 6 -4.18 -10.52 -14.66
N LEU A 7 -5.26 -11.26 -14.84
CA LEU A 7 -5.49 -12.55 -14.23
C LEU A 7 -5.51 -13.63 -15.29
N THR A 8 -4.72 -14.68 -15.10
CA THR A 8 -4.77 -15.92 -15.89
C THR A 8 -5.96 -16.79 -15.47
N ALA A 9 -7.16 -16.19 -15.45
CA ALA A 9 -8.43 -16.81 -15.09
C ALA A 9 -9.58 -16.07 -15.78
N GLN A 10 -10.73 -16.74 -15.89
CA GLN A 10 -11.96 -16.16 -16.43
C GLN A 10 -12.83 -15.69 -15.28
N VAL A 11 -12.76 -14.40 -14.97
CA VAL A 11 -13.41 -13.80 -13.81
C VAL A 11 -14.18 -12.57 -14.28
N ALA A 12 -15.48 -12.52 -14.00
CA ALA A 12 -16.30 -11.36 -14.32
C ALA A 12 -16.60 -10.59 -13.03
N ILE A 13 -16.06 -9.38 -12.90
CA ILE A 13 -16.37 -8.46 -11.81
C ILE A 13 -17.07 -7.23 -12.40
N PRO A 14 -18.28 -6.88 -11.94
CA PRO A 14 -19.01 -5.75 -12.50
C PRO A 14 -18.30 -4.40 -12.28
N HIS A 15 -18.55 -3.46 -13.20
CA HIS A 15 -18.11 -2.08 -13.08
C HIS A 15 -18.62 -1.46 -11.77
N GLY A 16 -17.74 -0.72 -11.09
CA GLY A 16 -18.05 0.03 -9.88
C GLY A 16 -17.96 -0.80 -8.60
N HIS A 17 -17.78 -2.13 -8.69
CA HIS A 17 -17.53 -2.98 -7.53
C HIS A 17 -16.21 -2.63 -6.88
N ARG A 18 -16.18 -2.70 -5.56
CA ARG A 18 -15.01 -2.60 -4.72
C ARG A 18 -14.37 -3.97 -4.65
N ILE A 19 -13.07 -3.99 -4.88
CA ILE A 19 -12.28 -5.20 -4.82
C ILE A 19 -11.17 -5.04 -3.81
N ASP A 20 -10.88 -6.12 -3.10
CA ASP A 20 -9.69 -6.28 -2.30
C ASP A 20 -8.70 -7.14 -3.08
N VAL A 21 -7.52 -6.59 -3.34
CA VAL A 21 -6.49 -7.19 -4.18
C VAL A 21 -5.32 -7.58 -3.30
N THR A 22 -4.88 -8.84 -3.42
CA THR A 22 -3.65 -9.35 -2.84
C THR A 22 -2.64 -9.59 -3.95
N GLU A 23 -1.49 -8.92 -3.87
CA GLU A 23 -0.40 -8.99 -4.84
C GLU A 23 0.91 -9.37 -4.15
N GLN A 24 1.78 -10.06 -4.89
CA GLN A 24 3.15 -10.35 -4.49
C GLN A 24 4.10 -9.88 -5.59
N VAL A 25 5.27 -9.38 -5.21
CA VAL A 25 6.35 -9.07 -6.16
C VAL A 25 6.99 -10.38 -6.59
N ASP A 26 7.00 -10.65 -7.90
CA ASP A 26 7.71 -11.80 -8.45
C ASP A 26 9.23 -11.62 -8.25
N PRO A 27 9.93 -12.55 -7.58
CA PRO A 27 11.35 -12.40 -7.28
C PRO A 27 12.25 -12.45 -8.53
N LEU A 28 11.75 -12.95 -9.66
CA LEU A 28 12.51 -13.06 -10.91
C LEU A 28 12.31 -11.85 -11.81
N THR A 29 11.10 -11.28 -11.86
CA THR A 29 10.76 -10.17 -12.77
C THR A 29 10.63 -8.82 -12.08
N ASP A 30 10.53 -8.79 -10.75
CA ASP A 30 10.21 -7.60 -9.93
C ASP A 30 8.84 -6.98 -10.26
N GLU A 31 7.97 -7.72 -10.96
CA GLU A 31 6.62 -7.27 -11.32
C GLU A 31 5.58 -7.74 -10.30
N PRO A 32 4.54 -6.93 -10.01
CA PRO A 32 3.46 -7.35 -9.12
C PRO A 32 2.55 -8.38 -9.80
N VAL A 33 2.41 -9.54 -9.17
CA VAL A 33 1.53 -10.63 -9.59
C VAL A 33 0.32 -10.70 -8.68
N VAL A 34 -0.88 -10.73 -9.28
CA VAL A 34 -2.14 -10.88 -8.52
C VAL A 34 -2.31 -12.33 -8.06
N LEU A 35 -2.43 -12.50 -6.75
CA LEU A 35 -2.62 -13.80 -6.10
C LEU A 35 -4.10 -14.08 -5.81
N ALA A 36 -4.81 -13.05 -5.34
CA ALA A 36 -6.22 -13.15 -5.00
C ALA A 36 -6.95 -11.82 -5.21
N ILE A 37 -8.23 -11.93 -5.57
CA ILE A 37 -9.18 -10.82 -5.62
C ILE A 37 -10.44 -11.24 -4.85
N VAL A 38 -10.91 -10.37 -3.95
CA VAL A 38 -12.23 -10.49 -3.33
C VAL A 38 -13.12 -9.39 -3.87
N ASP A 39 -14.25 -9.73 -4.46
CA ASP A 39 -15.32 -8.79 -4.74
C ASP A 39 -16.03 -8.49 -3.42
N LEU A 40 -15.87 -7.27 -2.90
CA LEU A 40 -16.39 -6.86 -1.60
C LEU A 40 -17.89 -6.57 -1.64
N ASP A 41 -18.48 -6.40 -2.82
CA ASP A 41 -19.91 -6.15 -2.96
C ASP A 41 -20.71 -7.46 -3.12
N THR A 42 -20.09 -8.52 -3.63
CA THR A 42 -20.74 -9.85 -3.72
C THR A 42 -20.21 -10.88 -2.72
N GLY A 43 -19.03 -10.66 -2.14
CA GLY A 43 -18.34 -11.60 -1.27
C GLY A 43 -17.63 -12.75 -2.00
N ILE A 44 -17.64 -12.75 -3.33
CA ILE A 44 -16.98 -13.81 -4.13
C ILE A 44 -15.46 -13.63 -4.06
N ARG A 45 -14.74 -14.74 -3.83
CA ARG A 45 -13.28 -14.77 -3.74
C ARG A 45 -12.68 -15.59 -4.86
N TYR A 46 -11.79 -14.95 -5.62
CA TYR A 46 -10.98 -15.55 -6.65
C TYR A 46 -9.55 -15.67 -6.13
N ARG A 47 -9.01 -16.89 -6.10
CA ARG A 47 -7.65 -17.15 -5.63
C ARG A 47 -6.96 -18.15 -6.54
N ARG A 48 -5.64 -18.02 -6.70
CA ARG A 48 -4.82 -19.13 -7.19
C ARG A 48 -4.82 -20.25 -6.14
N GLU A 49 -4.66 -21.49 -6.61
CA GLU A 49 -4.61 -22.68 -5.74
C GLU A 49 -3.31 -22.76 -4.94
N GLU A 50 -2.24 -22.13 -5.45
CA GLU A 50 -0.93 -22.11 -4.82
C GLU A 50 -0.91 -21.17 -3.61
N ASP A 51 -0.41 -21.68 -2.49
CA ASP A 51 -0.25 -20.90 -1.26
C ASP A 51 0.89 -19.88 -1.46
N PRO A 52 0.64 -18.58 -1.29
CA PRO A 52 1.66 -17.57 -1.49
C PRO A 52 2.74 -17.71 -0.41
N SER A 53 3.97 -18.01 -0.84
CA SER A 53 5.14 -17.98 0.03
C SER A 53 5.83 -16.62 -0.08
N GLY A 54 5.94 -15.88 1.02
CA GLY A 54 6.69 -14.61 1.09
C GLY A 54 5.84 -13.38 1.41
N ASP A 55 6.42 -12.20 1.21
CA ASP A 55 5.75 -10.93 1.47
C ASP A 55 4.71 -10.62 0.38
N PHE A 56 3.53 -10.22 0.83
CA PHE A 56 2.44 -9.78 -0.03
C PHE A 56 1.94 -8.40 0.40
N SER A 57 1.40 -7.67 -0.57
CA SER A 57 0.71 -6.40 -0.35
C SER A 57 -0.79 -6.57 -0.56
N ARG A 58 -1.58 -5.79 0.18
CA ARG A 58 -3.04 -5.81 0.10
C ARG A 58 -3.55 -4.39 -0.10
N TRP A 59 -4.50 -4.19 -1.01
CA TRP A 59 -5.08 -2.87 -1.23
C TRP A 59 -6.49 -2.98 -1.79
N ILE A 60 -7.28 -1.93 -1.60
CA ILE A 60 -8.67 -1.87 -2.07
C ILE A 60 -8.71 -0.97 -3.30
N GLY A 61 -9.51 -1.34 -4.30
CA GLY A 61 -9.75 -0.53 -5.47
C GLY A 61 -11.18 -0.64 -5.97
N ARG A 62 -11.54 0.19 -6.95
CA ARG A 62 -12.83 0.17 -7.62
C ARG A 62 -12.67 -0.22 -9.08
N VAL A 63 -13.47 -1.16 -9.56
CA VAL A 63 -13.41 -1.61 -10.96
C VAL A 63 -13.93 -0.51 -11.88
N LEU A 64 -13.07 -0.02 -12.77
CA LEU A 64 -13.42 0.91 -13.85
C LEU A 64 -13.75 0.17 -15.16
N ARG A 65 -13.14 -1.00 -15.38
CA ARG A 65 -13.41 -1.84 -16.56
C ARG A 65 -13.01 -3.27 -16.28
N CYS A 66 -13.82 -4.22 -16.76
CA CYS A 66 -13.48 -5.64 -16.76
C CYS A 66 -13.61 -6.18 -18.20
N THR A 67 -12.51 -6.71 -18.73
CA THR A 67 -12.49 -7.39 -20.02
C THR A 67 -12.14 -8.85 -19.79
N VAL A 68 -13.04 -9.76 -20.15
CA VAL A 68 -12.80 -11.21 -20.08
C VAL A 68 -12.50 -11.72 -21.48
N THR A 69 -11.27 -12.16 -21.70
CA THR A 69 -10.85 -12.82 -22.94
C THR A 69 -11.13 -14.31 -22.82
N ILE A 70 -12.04 -14.81 -23.67
CA ILE A 70 -12.47 -16.21 -23.67
C ILE A 70 -11.82 -16.93 -24.85
N GLY A 71 -11.26 -18.13 -24.61
CA GLY A 71 -10.80 -19.05 -25.65
C GLY A 71 -9.32 -19.43 -25.54
N GLY A 72 -9.05 -20.73 -25.62
CA GLY A 72 -7.72 -21.33 -25.78
C GLY A 72 -6.67 -20.95 -24.72
N ALA A 73 -5.40 -21.19 -25.05
CA ALA A 73 -4.25 -20.99 -24.17
C ALA A 73 -4.01 -19.53 -23.72
N GLY A 74 -4.79 -18.57 -24.24
CA GLY A 74 -4.70 -17.15 -23.91
C GLY A 74 -5.88 -16.61 -23.11
N ALA A 75 -6.72 -17.47 -22.53
CA ALA A 75 -7.85 -17.02 -21.72
C ALA A 75 -7.35 -16.26 -20.48
N HIS A 76 -7.80 -15.00 -20.33
CA HIS A 76 -7.40 -14.14 -19.22
C HIS A 76 -8.48 -13.08 -18.96
N THR A 77 -8.39 -12.44 -17.80
CA THR A 77 -9.20 -11.28 -17.45
C THR A 77 -8.28 -10.09 -17.23
N THR A 78 -8.65 -8.95 -17.79
CA THR A 78 -7.98 -7.67 -17.55
C THR A 78 -8.93 -6.73 -16.81
N LEU A 79 -8.49 -6.22 -15.65
CA LEU A 79 -9.24 -5.26 -14.84
C LEU A 79 -8.51 -3.92 -14.84
N LEU A 80 -9.21 -2.85 -15.23
CA LEU A 80 -8.78 -1.48 -14.92
C LEU A 80 -9.40 -1.08 -13.60
N VAL A 81 -8.58 -0.66 -12.64
CA VAL A 81 -8.97 -0.44 -11.25
C VAL A 81 -8.48 0.92 -10.78
N ASP A 82 -9.35 1.69 -10.15
CA ASP A 82 -8.98 2.91 -9.41
C ASP A 82 -8.66 2.54 -7.94
N PRO A 83 -7.39 2.63 -7.48
CA PRO A 83 -7.04 2.31 -6.10
C PRO A 83 -7.69 3.28 -5.11
N LEU A 84 -8.31 2.75 -4.05
CA LEU A 84 -8.96 3.51 -3.00
C LEU A 84 -8.01 3.68 -1.80
N GLY A 85 -7.52 4.90 -1.60
CA GLY A 85 -6.64 5.28 -0.49
C GLY A 85 -5.16 4.94 -0.71
N PRO A 86 -4.27 5.33 0.22
CA PRO A 86 -2.90 4.84 0.21
C PRO A 86 -2.94 3.34 0.46
N GLY A 87 -2.48 2.53 -0.51
CA GLY A 87 -2.41 1.08 -0.36
C GLY A 87 -1.64 0.68 0.91
N TYR A 88 -1.75 -0.57 1.38
CA TYR A 88 -1.10 -1.01 2.63
C TYR A 88 0.41 -0.69 2.70
N THR A 89 1.10 -0.70 1.56
CA THR A 89 2.49 -0.23 1.43
C THR A 89 2.63 1.26 1.75
N GLY A 90 1.72 2.11 1.23
CA GLY A 90 1.67 3.53 1.57
C GLY A 90 1.33 3.80 3.02
N ALA A 91 0.50 2.97 3.66
CA ALA A 91 0.20 3.09 5.09
C ALA A 91 1.42 2.71 5.97
N LYS A 92 2.12 1.62 5.64
CA LYS A 92 3.37 1.23 6.33
C LYS A 92 4.48 2.27 6.11
N VAL A 93 4.64 2.76 4.89
CA VAL A 93 5.60 3.82 4.57
C VAL A 93 5.24 5.10 5.33
N ALA A 94 3.98 5.52 5.33
CA ALA A 94 3.53 6.69 6.09
C ALA A 94 3.74 6.54 7.60
N LEU A 95 3.53 5.35 8.17
CA LEU A 95 3.83 5.07 9.57
C LEU A 95 5.34 5.16 9.85
N HIS A 96 6.17 4.55 9.01
CA HIS A 96 7.63 4.64 9.14
C HIS A 96 8.14 6.08 9.00
N GLU A 97 7.59 6.86 8.06
CA GLU A 97 7.93 8.27 7.88
C GLU A 97 7.48 9.11 9.08
N ALA A 98 6.32 8.81 9.67
CA ALA A 98 5.84 9.48 10.87
C ALA A 98 6.73 9.18 12.09
N ASP A 99 7.15 7.92 12.27
CA ASP A 99 8.08 7.53 13.33
C ASP A 99 9.43 8.25 13.16
N ALA A 100 9.96 8.28 11.93
CA ALA A 100 11.21 8.98 11.61
C ALA A 100 11.10 10.50 11.87
N ALA A 101 9.96 11.10 11.55
CA ALA A 101 9.71 12.51 11.83
C ALA A 101 9.62 12.81 13.33
N ALA A 102 9.01 11.91 14.12
CA ALA A 102 8.92 12.03 15.57
C ALA A 102 10.31 11.95 16.23
N ASP A 103 11.15 11.01 15.78
CA ASP A 103 12.53 10.88 16.26
C ASP A 103 13.37 12.11 15.89
N ALA A 104 13.21 12.65 14.68
CA ALA A 104 13.88 13.87 14.26
C ALA A 104 13.46 15.09 15.10
N ALA A 105 12.16 15.23 15.39
CA ALA A 105 11.63 16.30 16.23
C ALA A 105 12.15 16.21 17.67
N LYS A 106 12.22 14.99 18.23
CA LYS A 106 12.79 14.75 19.56
C LYS A 106 14.28 15.10 19.61
N ALA A 107 15.05 14.71 18.59
CA ALA A 107 16.46 15.06 18.50
C ALA A 107 16.69 16.58 18.39
N GLU A 108 15.79 17.32 17.71
CA GLU A 108 15.85 18.79 17.68
C GLU A 108 15.48 19.42 19.02
N ALA A 109 14.45 18.89 19.71
CA ALA A 109 14.08 19.34 21.05
C ALA A 109 15.22 19.14 22.06
N ASP A 110 15.90 17.99 22.00
CA ASP A 110 17.08 17.70 22.83
C ASP A 110 18.24 18.68 22.52
N ARG A 111 18.42 19.07 21.24
CA ARG A 111 19.42 20.09 20.84
C ARG A 111 19.11 21.47 21.40
N TRP A 112 17.84 21.83 21.54
CA TRP A 112 17.44 23.15 22.03
C TRP A 112 17.50 23.27 23.55
N GLY A 113 17.79 22.18 24.26
CA GLY A 113 17.96 22.16 25.70
C GLY A 113 16.65 22.45 26.39
N GLY A 114 15.82 21.41 26.56
CA GLY A 114 14.58 21.53 27.32
C GLY A 114 14.83 22.15 28.70
N ALA A 115 14.24 23.33 28.93
CA ALA A 115 13.98 24.07 30.19
C ALA A 115 15.02 24.15 31.33
N ASP A 116 16.11 23.39 31.31
CA ASP A 116 17.07 23.20 32.40
C ASP A 116 18.43 23.84 32.11
N ARG A 117 18.50 24.78 31.16
CA ARG A 117 19.68 25.66 31.09
C ARG A 117 19.59 26.62 32.27
N PRO A 118 20.43 26.49 33.31
CA PRO A 118 20.42 27.46 34.40
C PRO A 118 20.70 28.84 33.79
N PRO A 119 19.96 29.89 34.20
CA PRO A 119 20.16 31.22 33.66
C PRO A 119 21.63 31.61 33.83
N ALA A 120 22.24 32.13 32.76
CA ALA A 120 23.62 32.58 32.80
C ALA A 120 23.76 33.64 33.90
N GLU A 121 24.71 33.45 34.82
CA GLU A 121 25.00 34.41 35.89
C GLU A 121 25.31 35.78 35.27
N GLU A 122 24.58 36.80 35.70
CA GLU A 122 24.81 38.17 35.24
C GLU A 122 26.21 38.61 35.69
N PRO A 123 27.08 39.11 34.79
CA PRO A 123 28.40 39.54 35.18
C PRO A 123 28.30 40.73 36.13
N GLU A 124 28.99 40.64 37.27
CA GLU A 124 29.03 41.68 38.31
C GLU A 124 29.39 43.04 37.69
N ARG A 125 28.45 43.97 37.75
CA ARG A 125 28.69 45.37 37.39
C ARG A 125 29.32 46.06 38.59
N PHE A 126 30.65 46.24 38.52
CA PHE A 126 31.35 47.14 39.42
C PHE A 126 31.00 48.59 39.05
N TRP A 127 30.45 49.33 40.00
CA TRP A 127 30.20 50.78 39.93
C TRP A 127 31.38 51.53 40.55
#